data_AF-A0A7C2YVS8-F1
#
_entry.id   AF-A0A7C2YVS8-F1
#
_cell.length_a   1.000
_cell.length_b   1.000
_cell.length_c   1.000
_cell.angle_alpha   90.00
_cell.angle_beta   90.00
_cell.angle_gamma   90.00
#
_symmetry.space_group_name_H-M   'P 1'
#
loop_
_entity.id
_entity.type
_entity.pdbx_description
1 polymer ?
#
loop_
_entity_poly.entity_id
_entity_poly.type
_entity_poly.pdbx_seq_one_letter_code
_entity_poly.pdbx_strand_id
1 'polypeptide(L)'
;MLGGMSLFARRIESMENIRSIVTNEVTRYVKRGVNVNVDYVGDKPITQVIGQVPMSGGRVKVIEALYLGSSNDGAEEHPPIMTQYEYDSLRVVGQVMVVNVYEGVLLSREYTVQVGDELRVADEGVRVIIVGKDYAKIKDAVEGVRQQGVQQAKPSPTQQPYYAI
;
A
#
# COMPACT_ATOMS: atom_id res chain seq x y z
N MET A 1 9.44 18.78 -18.61
CA MET A 1 8.98 17.39 -18.47
C MET A 1 9.07 17.05 -16.99
N LEU A 2 7.96 17.04 -16.26
CA LEU A 2 7.96 16.71 -14.83
C LEU A 2 8.21 15.20 -14.71
N GLY A 3 9.40 14.83 -14.25
CA GLY A 3 9.81 13.44 -14.04
C GLY A 3 8.92 12.82 -12.98
N GLY A 4 7.91 12.08 -13.43
CA GLY A 4 7.01 11.32 -12.58
C GLY A 4 7.80 10.23 -11.86
N MET A 5 7.81 10.28 -10.53
CA MET A 5 8.15 9.11 -9.75
C MET A 5 7.22 7.97 -10.19
N SER A 6 7.79 6.81 -10.50
CA SER A 6 6.99 5.67 -10.93
C SER A 6 6.04 5.24 -9.81
N LEU A 7 4.75 5.14 -10.11
CA LEU A 7 3.73 4.62 -9.18
C LEU A 7 3.96 3.14 -8.86
N PHE A 8 4.81 2.47 -9.64
CA PHE A 8 5.30 1.13 -9.37
C PHE A 8 6.83 1.08 -9.36
N ALA A 9 7.42 0.55 -8.30
CA ALA A 9 8.84 0.27 -8.23
C ALA A 9 9.09 -1.22 -8.02
N ARG A 10 10.12 -1.77 -8.66
CA ARG A 10 10.56 -3.16 -8.53
C ARG A 10 11.96 -3.19 -7.92
N ARG A 11 12.16 -4.02 -6.89
CA ARG A 11 13.49 -4.33 -6.36
C ARG A 11 13.67 -5.83 -6.15
N ILE A 12 14.84 -6.33 -6.54
CA ILE A 12 15.26 -7.70 -6.32
C ILE A 12 16.23 -7.73 -5.15
N GLU A 13 15.92 -8.51 -4.12
CA GLU A 13 16.60 -8.50 -2.83
C GLU A 13 16.68 -9.92 -2.25
N SER A 14 17.57 -10.13 -1.28
CA SER A 14 17.58 -11.40 -0.51
C SER A 14 16.32 -11.51 0.37
N MET A 15 15.89 -12.73 0.71
CA MET A 15 14.77 -12.96 1.63
C MET A 15 14.91 -12.22 2.96
N GLU A 16 16.13 -12.17 3.50
CA GLU A 16 16.41 -11.45 4.74
C GLU A 16 16.25 -9.93 4.56
N ASN A 17 16.76 -9.38 3.45
CA ASN A 17 16.59 -7.96 3.14
C ASN A 17 15.13 -7.62 2.93
N ILE A 18 14.36 -8.45 2.22
CA ILE A 18 12.93 -8.22 2.00
C ILE A 18 12.20 -8.18 3.33
N ARG A 19 12.45 -9.18 4.20
CA ARG A 19 11.89 -9.18 5.56
C ARG A 19 12.20 -7.87 6.28
N SER A 20 13.46 -7.44 6.28
CA SER A 20 13.91 -6.21 6.95
C SER A 20 13.25 -4.95 6.39
N ILE A 21 13.20 -4.81 5.06
CA ILE A 21 12.59 -3.65 4.40
C ILE A 21 11.11 -3.56 4.77
N VAL A 22 10.36 -4.65 4.61
CA VAL A 22 8.91 -4.66 4.83
C VAL A 22 8.58 -4.42 6.30
N THR A 23 9.27 -5.07 7.25
CA THR A 23 9.02 -4.85 8.68
C THR A 23 9.36 -3.43 9.11
N ASN A 24 10.43 -2.82 8.55
CA ASN A 24 10.82 -1.45 8.85
C ASN A 24 9.82 -0.42 8.31
N GLU A 25 9.28 -0.63 7.10
CA GLU A 25 8.23 0.24 6.56
C GLU A 25 6.93 0.11 7.36
N VAL A 26 6.49 -1.12 7.65
CA VAL A 26 5.29 -1.35 8.47
C VAL A 26 5.44 -0.75 9.86
N THR A 27 6.60 -0.91 10.51
CA THR A 27 6.89 -0.26 11.80
C THR A 27 6.72 1.26 11.72
N ARG A 28 7.23 1.89 10.65
CA ARG A 28 7.13 3.34 10.45
C ARG A 28 5.68 3.79 10.29
N TYR A 29 4.88 3.07 9.51
CA TYR A 29 3.47 3.40 9.31
C TYR A 29 2.65 3.22 10.59
N VAL A 30 2.83 2.11 11.30
CA VAL A 30 2.10 1.86 12.55
C VAL A 30 2.45 2.88 13.62
N LYS A 31 3.73 3.28 13.74
CA LYS A 31 4.15 4.36 14.66
C LYS A 31 3.51 5.72 14.34
N ARG A 32 3.15 5.95 13.09
CA ARG A 32 2.44 7.16 12.63
C ARG A 32 0.92 7.05 12.78
N GLY A 33 0.41 5.95 13.32
CA GLY A 33 -1.03 5.68 13.43
C GLY A 33 -1.71 5.39 12.08
N VAL A 34 -0.94 5.09 11.03
CA VAL A 34 -1.48 4.73 9.72
C VAL A 34 -1.99 3.29 9.77
N ASN A 35 -3.19 3.04 9.24
CA ASN A 35 -3.72 1.69 9.16
C ASN A 35 -2.90 0.85 8.18
N VAL A 36 -2.47 -0.34 8.60
CA VAL A 36 -1.72 -1.28 7.77
C VAL A 36 -2.52 -2.57 7.65
N ASN A 37 -2.94 -2.92 6.45
CA ASN A 37 -3.56 -4.20 6.14
C ASN A 37 -2.50 -5.17 5.62
N VAL A 38 -2.49 -6.40 6.13
CA VAL A 38 -1.54 -7.43 5.72
C VAL A 38 -2.34 -8.61 5.20
N ASP A 39 -2.15 -8.90 3.91
CA ASP A 39 -2.76 -10.02 3.22
C ASP A 39 -1.68 -11.05 2.89
N TYR A 40 -2.03 -12.32 3.04
CA TYR A 40 -1.17 -13.44 2.63
C TYR A 40 -1.90 -14.33 1.64
N VAL A 41 -1.25 -14.56 0.52
CA VAL A 41 -1.75 -15.39 -0.57
C VAL A 41 -0.73 -16.49 -0.84
N GLY A 42 -0.95 -17.66 -0.24
CA GLY A 42 -0.03 -18.79 -0.36
C GLY A 42 -0.03 -19.43 -1.75
N ASP A 43 -1.16 -19.37 -2.46
CA ASP A 43 -1.34 -19.96 -3.79
C ASP A 43 -1.29 -18.85 -4.86
N LYS A 44 -0.45 -19.03 -5.86
CA LYS A 44 -0.03 -18.00 -6.85
C LYS A 44 -0.76 -18.18 -8.18
N PRO A 45 -0.90 -17.13 -9.03
CA PRO A 45 -0.51 -15.73 -8.86
C PRO A 45 -1.67 -14.82 -8.42
N ILE A 46 -1.36 -13.56 -8.07
CA ILE A 46 -2.35 -12.48 -7.91
C ILE A 46 -2.23 -11.43 -9.01
N THR A 47 -3.30 -10.68 -9.23
CA THR A 47 -3.32 -9.50 -10.12
C THR A 47 -3.60 -8.26 -9.28
N GLN A 48 -2.81 -7.19 -9.49
CA GLN A 48 -3.01 -5.89 -8.84
C GLN A 48 -3.05 -4.77 -9.86
N VAL A 49 -3.96 -3.82 -9.63
CA VAL A 49 -4.03 -2.57 -10.39
C VAL A 49 -3.33 -1.49 -9.58
N ILE A 50 -2.35 -0.84 -10.20
CA ILE A 50 -1.54 0.23 -9.63
C ILE A 50 -1.72 1.46 -10.50
N GLY A 51 -1.67 2.64 -9.91
CA GLY A 51 -1.77 3.89 -10.63
C GLY A 51 -2.89 4.79 -10.15
N GLN A 52 -3.33 5.68 -11.04
CA GLN A 52 -4.38 6.67 -10.80
C GLN A 52 -5.67 6.16 -11.44
N VAL A 53 -6.61 5.72 -10.61
CA VAL A 53 -7.92 5.20 -11.03
C VAL A 53 -8.96 6.31 -10.83
N PRO A 54 -9.46 6.93 -11.91
CA PRO A 54 -10.55 7.89 -11.82
C PRO A 54 -11.82 7.21 -11.27
N MET A 55 -12.53 7.92 -10.41
CA MET A 55 -13.73 7.48 -9.71
C MET A 55 -14.85 8.51 -9.86
N SER A 56 -16.07 8.08 -9.51
CA SER A 56 -17.24 8.97 -9.51
C SER A 56 -17.07 10.19 -8.60
N GLY A 57 -17.69 11.29 -9.03
CA GLY A 57 -17.69 12.57 -8.31
C GLY A 57 -16.36 13.30 -8.33
N GLY A 58 -15.57 13.18 -9.41
CA GLY A 58 -14.28 13.87 -9.54
C GLY A 58 -13.16 13.35 -8.64
N ARG A 59 -13.27 12.11 -8.14
CA ARG A 59 -12.24 11.50 -7.30
C ARG A 59 -11.24 10.70 -8.12
N VAL A 60 -10.03 10.55 -7.61
CA VAL A 60 -8.99 9.69 -8.15
C VAL A 60 -8.41 8.87 -7.02
N LYS A 61 -8.53 7.55 -7.10
CA LYS A 61 -7.79 6.66 -6.21
C LYS A 61 -6.38 6.52 -6.76
N VAL A 62 -5.38 6.83 -5.94
CA VAL A 62 -3.98 6.64 -6.27
C VAL A 62 -3.45 5.45 -5.48
N ILE A 63 -2.88 4.51 -6.21
CA ILE A 63 -2.27 3.30 -5.69
C ILE A 63 -0.82 3.35 -6.10
N GLU A 64 0.06 3.57 -5.13
CA GLU A 64 1.51 3.49 -5.28
C GLU A 64 1.95 2.13 -4.74
N ALA A 65 2.87 1.44 -5.42
CA ALA A 65 3.33 0.13 -4.98
C ALA A 65 4.83 -0.10 -5.18
N LEU A 66 5.43 -0.75 -4.20
CA LEU A 66 6.78 -1.30 -4.25
C LEU A 66 6.68 -2.82 -4.23
N TYR A 67 7.15 -3.45 -5.30
CA TYR A 67 7.36 -4.88 -5.36
C TYR A 67 8.77 -5.24 -4.90
N LEU A 68 8.86 -6.23 -4.00
CA LEU A 68 10.07 -6.82 -3.47
C LEU A 68 10.04 -8.33 -3.75
N GLY A 69 10.97 -8.81 -4.57
CA GLY A 69 11.12 -10.23 -4.90
C GLY A 69 12.56 -10.72 -4.76
N SER A 70 12.77 -12.03 -4.63
CA SER A 70 14.08 -12.64 -4.80
C SER A 70 14.41 -12.86 -6.27
N SER A 71 15.65 -13.28 -6.55
CA SER A 71 16.14 -13.46 -7.92
C SER A 71 15.34 -14.47 -8.75
N ASN A 72 14.64 -15.40 -8.10
CA ASN A 72 13.86 -16.44 -8.75
C ASN A 72 12.37 -16.10 -8.83
N ASP A 73 11.96 -14.96 -8.28
CA ASP A 73 10.57 -14.55 -8.17
C ASP A 73 10.15 -13.67 -9.34
N GLY A 74 8.88 -13.77 -9.69
CA GLY A 74 8.31 -13.05 -10.83
C GLY A 74 7.26 -12.04 -10.42
N ALA A 75 7.38 -10.83 -10.95
CA ALA A 75 6.25 -9.97 -11.23
C ALA A 75 6.28 -9.61 -12.72
N GLU A 76 5.12 -9.57 -13.36
CA GLU A 76 4.94 -9.19 -14.76
C GLU A 76 4.13 -7.90 -14.80
N GLU A 77 4.74 -6.87 -15.40
CA GLU A 77 4.13 -5.56 -15.61
C GLU A 77 3.53 -5.52 -17.00
N HIS A 78 2.23 -5.22 -17.08
CA HIS A 78 1.58 -4.93 -18.35
C HIS A 78 1.86 -3.47 -18.77
N PRO A 79 1.85 -3.16 -20.06
CA PRO A 79 1.94 -1.76 -20.50
C PRO A 79 0.89 -0.88 -19.82
N PRO A 80 1.25 0.32 -19.34
CA PRO A 80 0.29 1.22 -18.73
C PRO A 80 -0.82 1.59 -19.72
N ILE A 81 -2.06 1.63 -19.23
CA ILE A 81 -3.22 2.08 -19.98
C ILE A 81 -3.72 3.42 -19.42
N MET A 82 -4.21 4.28 -20.31
CA MET A 82 -4.86 5.53 -19.92
C MET A 82 -6.34 5.26 -19.68
N THR A 83 -6.83 5.75 -18.55
CA THR A 83 -8.24 5.71 -18.17
C THR A 83 -8.77 7.13 -18.13
N GLN A 84 -10.03 7.28 -18.49
CA GLN A 84 -10.69 8.57 -18.49
C GLN A 84 -12.06 8.43 -17.86
N TYR A 85 -12.39 9.38 -17.01
CA TYR A 85 -13.71 9.51 -16.44
C TYR A 85 -14.19 10.96 -16.59
N GLU A 86 -15.44 11.09 -17.02
CA GLU A 86 -16.10 12.38 -17.20
C GLU A 86 -17.24 12.49 -16.19
N TYR A 87 -17.28 13.61 -15.49
CA TYR A 87 -18.31 13.94 -14.50
C TYR A 87 -18.63 15.43 -14.63
N ASP A 88 -19.88 15.74 -14.99
CA ASP A 88 -20.31 17.10 -15.37
C ASP A 88 -19.36 17.71 -16.44
N SER A 89 -18.73 18.84 -16.15
CA SER A 89 -17.72 19.48 -17.01
C SER A 89 -16.29 19.06 -16.72
N LEU A 90 -16.06 18.18 -15.74
CA LEU A 90 -14.74 17.72 -15.33
C LEU A 90 -14.34 16.46 -16.10
N ARG A 91 -13.19 16.51 -16.76
CA ARG A 91 -12.55 15.35 -17.38
C ARG A 91 -11.30 14.99 -16.59
N VAL A 92 -11.29 13.79 -16.01
CA VAL A 92 -10.17 13.26 -15.24
C VAL A 92 -9.51 12.15 -16.04
N VAL A 93 -8.20 12.27 -16.24
CA VAL A 93 -7.39 11.27 -16.93
C VAL A 93 -6.43 10.67 -15.93
N GLY A 94 -6.46 9.34 -15.79
CA GLY A 94 -5.58 8.58 -14.91
C GLY A 94 -4.77 7.57 -15.72
N GLN A 95 -3.59 7.23 -15.22
CA GLN A 95 -2.77 6.15 -15.77
C GLN A 95 -2.82 4.97 -14.81
N VAL A 96 -3.14 3.78 -15.32
CA VAL A 96 -3.13 2.55 -14.53
C VAL A 96 -2.25 1.51 -15.20
N MET A 97 -1.69 0.61 -14.39
CA MET A 97 -0.91 -0.52 -14.80
C MET A 97 -1.43 -1.76 -14.08
N VAL A 98 -1.50 -2.87 -14.81
CA VAL A 98 -1.78 -4.18 -14.23
C VAL A 98 -0.46 -4.87 -13.95
N VAL A 99 -0.30 -5.38 -12.74
CA VAL A 99 0.86 -6.17 -12.33
C VAL A 99 0.39 -7.54 -11.87
N ASN A 100 0.88 -8.58 -12.52
CA ASN A 100 0.72 -9.95 -12.07
C ASN A 100 1.90 -10.29 -11.15
N VAL A 101 1.61 -10.66 -9.90
CA VAL A 101 2.62 -11.03 -8.93
C VAL A 101 2.56 -12.55 -8.75
N TYR A 102 3.63 -13.21 -9.16
CA TYR A 102 3.78 -14.65 -9.02
C TYR A 102 4.33 -14.99 -7.64
N GLU A 103 5.43 -14.35 -7.21
CA GLU A 103 5.92 -14.47 -5.83
C GLU A 103 6.48 -13.12 -5.38
N GLY A 104 6.52 -12.85 -4.08
CA GLY A 104 7.09 -11.61 -3.57
C GLY A 104 6.24 -10.94 -2.50
N VAL A 105 6.64 -9.71 -2.19
CA VAL A 105 5.86 -8.80 -1.36
C VAL A 105 5.52 -7.56 -2.17
N LEU A 106 4.24 -7.21 -2.19
CA LEU A 106 3.77 -5.92 -2.69
C LEU A 106 3.41 -5.03 -1.50
N LEU A 107 4.16 -3.94 -1.31
CA LEU A 107 3.86 -2.90 -0.36
C LEU A 107 3.20 -1.74 -1.10
N SER A 108 1.91 -1.50 -0.89
CA SER A 108 1.17 -0.41 -1.50
C SER A 108 0.71 0.64 -0.50
N ARG A 109 0.68 1.89 -0.97
CA ARG A 109 0.04 3.02 -0.29
C ARG A 109 -1.14 3.46 -1.14
N GLU A 110 -2.27 3.64 -0.48
CA GLU A 110 -3.53 3.99 -1.14
C GLU A 110 -4.05 5.30 -0.57
N TYR A 111 -4.42 6.22 -1.45
CA TYR A 111 -5.07 7.46 -1.05
C TYR A 111 -6.00 7.94 -2.14
N THR A 112 -7.06 8.66 -1.75
CA THR A 112 -8.00 9.27 -2.68
C THR A 112 -7.76 10.77 -2.77
N VAL A 113 -7.68 11.27 -3.99
CA VAL A 113 -7.62 12.70 -4.31
C VAL A 113 -8.98 13.15 -4.82
N GLN A 114 -9.58 14.14 -4.18
CA GLN A 114 -10.77 14.83 -4.69
C GLN A 114 -10.31 15.97 -5.60
N VAL A 115 -10.78 15.96 -6.84
CA VAL A 115 -10.56 17.02 -7.83
C VAL A 115 -11.90 17.75 -8.01
N GLY A 116 -11.90 19.04 -7.72
CA GLY A 116 -13.06 19.93 -7.75
C GLY A 116 -12.61 21.36 -7.46
N ASP A 117 -13.46 22.17 -6.83
CA ASP A 117 -13.11 23.56 -6.46
C ASP A 117 -11.91 23.63 -5.50
N GLU A 118 -11.72 22.60 -4.67
CA GLU A 118 -10.57 22.42 -3.79
C GLU A 118 -9.94 21.04 -3.97
N LEU A 119 -8.60 20.99 -3.91
CA LEU A 119 -7.85 19.74 -3.90
C LEU A 119 -7.83 19.18 -2.47
N ARG A 120 -8.37 17.98 -2.27
CA ARG A 120 -8.34 17.29 -0.97
C ARG A 120 -7.74 15.90 -1.13
N VAL A 121 -6.96 15.47 -0.13
CA VAL A 121 -6.33 14.15 -0.10
C VAL A 121 -6.78 13.41 1.16
N ALA A 122 -7.28 12.19 0.99
CA ALA A 122 -7.65 11.28 2.06
C ALA A 122 -6.76 10.03 2.00
N ASP A 123 -5.95 9.81 3.03
CA ASP A 123 -5.11 8.61 3.14
C ASP A 123 -5.99 7.40 3.47
N GLU A 124 -5.96 6.36 2.63
CA GLU A 124 -6.71 5.11 2.85
C GLU A 124 -5.87 4.07 3.61
N GLY A 125 -4.57 4.30 3.73
CA GLY A 125 -3.64 3.48 4.48
C GLY A 125 -2.65 2.73 3.60
N VAL A 126 -2.04 1.73 4.22
CA VAL A 126 -1.00 0.90 3.61
C VAL A 126 -1.48 -0.53 3.54
N ARG A 127 -1.20 -1.19 2.42
CA ARG A 127 -1.49 -2.60 2.22
C ARG A 127 -0.21 -3.35 1.91
N VAL A 128 -0.02 -4.49 2.55
CA VAL A 128 1.11 -5.40 2.34
C VAL A 128 0.52 -6.71 1.86
N ILE A 129 0.81 -7.09 0.63
CA ILE A 129 0.35 -8.35 0.05
C ILE A 129 1.55 -9.27 -0.11
N ILE A 130 1.54 -10.38 0.60
CA ILE A 130 2.64 -11.34 0.63
C ILE A 130 2.22 -12.57 -0.16
N VAL A 131 2.94 -12.86 -1.22
CA VAL A 131 2.56 -13.84 -2.24
C VAL A 131 3.57 -14.98 -2.25
N GLY A 132 3.09 -16.18 -1.91
CA GLY A 132 3.86 -17.42 -1.95
C GLY A 132 4.23 -18.04 -0.62
N LYS A 133 4.27 -19.38 -0.63
CA LYS A 133 4.62 -20.20 0.54
C LYS A 133 6.01 -19.91 1.09
N ASP A 134 6.98 -19.62 0.23
CA ASP A 134 8.35 -19.31 0.64
C ASP A 134 8.45 -17.99 1.43
N TYR A 135 7.43 -17.13 1.30
CA TYR A 135 7.31 -15.85 2.00
C TYR A 135 6.54 -15.93 3.31
N ALA A 136 6.08 -17.12 3.75
CA ALA A 136 5.31 -17.27 4.98
C ALA A 136 6.03 -16.71 6.22
N LYS A 137 7.35 -16.85 6.30
CA LYS A 137 8.16 -16.27 7.40
C LYS A 137 8.15 -14.73 7.40
N ILE A 138 8.00 -14.10 6.24
CA ILE A 138 7.88 -12.65 6.12
C ILE A 138 6.49 -12.22 6.61
N LYS A 139 5.42 -12.96 6.26
CA LYS A 139 4.07 -12.73 6.80
C LYS A 139 4.09 -12.70 8.32
N ASP A 140 4.63 -13.73 8.95
CA ASP A 140 4.61 -13.84 10.41
C ASP A 140 5.40 -12.69 11.07
N ALA A 141 6.54 -12.30 10.50
CA ALA A 141 7.32 -11.16 10.98
C ALA A 141 6.55 -9.83 10.86
N VAL A 142 5.89 -9.61 9.72
CA VAL A 142 5.14 -8.38 9.44
C VAL A 142 3.88 -8.27 10.31
N GLU A 143 3.13 -9.37 10.46
CA GLU A 143 1.99 -9.42 11.36
C GLU A 143 2.39 -9.17 12.82
N GLY A 144 3.51 -9.74 13.27
CA GLY A 144 4.04 -9.51 14.61
C GLY A 144 4.30 -8.02 14.88
N VAL A 145 4.99 -7.34 13.96
CA VAL A 145 5.24 -5.89 14.05
C VAL A 145 3.93 -5.09 14.07
N ARG A 146 3.00 -5.42 13.17
CA ARG A 146 1.71 -4.73 13.09
C ARG A 146 0.95 -4.82 14.41
N GLN A 147 0.85 -6.02 14.98
CA GLN A 147 0.12 -6.25 16.23
C GLN A 147 0.77 -5.56 17.43
N GLN A 148 2.11 -5.60 17.53
CA GLN A 148 2.84 -4.91 18.61
C GLN A 148 2.59 -3.40 18.59
N GLY A 149 2.62 -2.78 17.41
CA GLY A 149 2.37 -1.34 17.31
C GLY A 149 0.92 -0.96 17.61
N VAL A 150 -0.06 -1.80 17.28
CA VAL A 150 -1.47 -1.60 17.69
C VAL A 150 -1.64 -1.72 19.21
N GLN A 151 -0.90 -2.62 19.87
CA GLN A 151 -0.94 -2.77 21.32
C GLN A 151 -0.29 -1.59 22.05
N GLN A 152 0.77 -0.99 21.50
CA GLN A 152 1.39 0.22 22.04
C GLN A 152 0.53 1.48 21.81
N ALA A 153 -0.34 1.48 20.80
CA ALA A 153 -1.28 2.57 20.52
C ALA A 153 -2.57 2.51 21.34
N LYS A 154 -2.80 1.48 22.16
CA LYS A 154 -3.90 1.50 23.14
C LYS A 154 -3.61 2.57 24.20
N PRO A 155 -4.53 3.50 24.47
CA PRO A 155 -4.34 4.48 25.54
C PRO A 155 -4.18 3.74 26.87
N SER A 156 -3.19 4.13 27.66
CA SER A 156 -3.07 3.69 29.05
C SER A 156 -4.36 4.07 29.81
N PRO A 157 -5.01 3.15 30.54
CA PRO A 157 -6.17 3.49 31.35
C PRO A 157 -5.70 4.15 32.65
N THR A 158 -5.26 5.40 32.59
CA THR A 158 -5.09 6.22 33.80
C THR A 158 -5.05 7.69 33.44
N GLN A 159 -6.20 8.34 33.55
CA GLN A 159 -6.33 9.63 34.22
C GLN A 159 -7.77 9.72 34.71
N GLN A 160 -7.99 9.25 35.94
CA GLN A 160 -9.16 9.66 36.71
C GLN A 160 -9.17 11.20 36.72
N PRO A 161 -10.30 11.87 36.41
CA PRO A 161 -10.42 13.28 36.68
C PRO A 161 -10.42 13.47 38.20
N TYR A 162 -9.28 13.85 38.75
CA TYR A 162 -9.20 14.37 40.11
C TYR A 162 -9.32 15.88 40.01
N TYR A 163 -10.42 16.44 40.50
CA TYR A 163 -10.42 17.52 41.49
C TYR A 163 -11.78 17.53 42.21
N ALA A 164 -11.74 17.23 43.51
CA ALA A 164 -12.59 17.86 44.52
C ALA A 164 -12.09 19.32 44.70
N ILE A 165 -12.84 20.33 45.13
CA ILE A 165 -14.03 20.47 45.99
C ILE A 165 -14.85 21.63 45.42
#